data_AF-A0A2V9VM97-F1
#
_entry.id   AF-A0A2V9VM97-F1
#
_cell.length_a   1.000
_cell.length_b   1.000
_cell.length_c   1.000
_cell.angle_alpha   90.00
_cell.angle_beta   90.00
_cell.angle_gamma   90.00
#
_symmetry.space_group_name_H-M   'P 1'
#
loop_
_entity.id
_entity.type
_entity.pdbx_description
1 polymer ?
#
loop_
_entity_poly.entity_id
_entity_poly.type
_entity_poly.pdbx_seq_one_letter_code
_entity_poly.pdbx_strand_id
1 'polypeptide(L)'
;ETNGVKVGQRVLVDIFEGDRFVDIVGVSKGRGFAGVVKRHHFGGGPKSHGSMFQITGSIGSSAFPSRVFKGMRMSGHMGDERVTVRNLRILGVDKDENLLVVEGSVPGANGGYVVITRAKKPPRERRGFAGAATVDPLKAAKRAAKKG
;
A
#
# COMPACT_ATOMS: atom_id res chain seq x y z
N GLU A 1 -3.22 -4.86 -27.21
CA GLU A 1 -3.06 -3.87 -28.28
C GLU A 1 -2.09 -2.80 -27.83
N THR A 2 -0.99 -2.64 -28.55
CA THR A 2 0.13 -1.77 -28.19
C THR A 2 -0.18 -0.37 -28.72
N ASN A 3 -0.87 0.43 -27.90
CA ASN A 3 -1.25 1.80 -28.23
C ASN A 3 -0.02 2.68 -28.50
N GLY A 4 0.39 2.83 -29.76
CA GLY A 4 1.04 4.04 -30.31
C GLY A 4 2.36 4.55 -29.71
N VAL A 5 3.04 3.83 -28.82
CA VAL A 5 4.31 4.29 -28.21
C VAL A 5 5.49 3.88 -29.08
N LYS A 6 6.38 4.83 -29.42
CA LYS A 6 7.63 4.55 -30.15
C LYS A 6 8.72 4.09 -29.19
N VAL A 7 9.58 3.17 -29.64
CA VAL A 7 10.74 2.71 -28.85
C VAL A 7 11.68 3.89 -28.60
N GLY A 8 12.12 4.07 -27.35
CA GLY A 8 12.96 5.20 -26.93
C GLY A 8 12.21 6.46 -26.49
N GLN A 9 10.87 6.45 -26.54
CA GLN A 9 10.06 7.55 -26.03
C GLN A 9 10.18 7.65 -24.50
N ARG A 10 10.45 8.87 -24.00
CA ARG A 10 10.44 9.17 -22.56
C ARG A 10 9.00 9.29 -22.07
N VAL A 11 8.69 8.64 -20.95
CA VAL A 11 7.40 8.73 -20.27
C VAL A 11 7.61 9.56 -18.99
N LEU A 12 7.02 10.75 -18.97
CA LEU A 12 7.11 11.70 -17.85
C LEU A 12 5.83 11.64 -17.00
N VAL A 13 5.84 12.33 -15.86
CA VAL A 13 4.71 12.35 -14.91
C VAL A 13 3.47 13.06 -15.48
N ASP A 14 3.62 13.81 -16.57
CA ASP A 14 2.55 14.50 -17.30
C ASP A 14 1.37 13.61 -17.68
N ILE A 15 1.59 12.29 -17.83
CA ILE A 15 0.54 11.34 -18.20
C ILE A 15 -0.58 11.21 -17.16
N PHE A 16 -0.33 11.66 -15.92
CA PHE A 16 -1.27 11.66 -14.80
C PHE A 16 -1.92 13.02 -14.58
N GLU A 17 -1.60 14.02 -15.39
CA GLU A 17 -2.26 15.32 -15.32
C GLU A 17 -3.74 15.17 -15.71
N GLY A 18 -4.64 15.56 -14.79
CA GLY A 18 -6.09 15.39 -14.94
C GLY A 18 -6.64 14.08 -14.37
N ASP A 19 -5.80 13.09 -14.04
CA ASP A 19 -6.21 11.92 -13.28
C ASP A 19 -6.36 12.28 -11.80
N ARG A 20 -7.48 11.89 -11.19
CA ARG A 20 -7.74 12.15 -9.76
C ARG A 20 -7.25 11.04 -8.84
N PHE A 21 -7.19 9.81 -9.34
CA PHE A 21 -6.84 8.62 -8.58
C PHE A 21 -5.87 7.71 -9.35
N VAL A 22 -4.94 7.11 -8.61
CA VAL A 22 -3.95 6.15 -9.13
C VAL A 22 -3.90 4.88 -8.27
N ASP A 23 -3.53 3.78 -8.90
CA ASP A 23 -3.20 2.52 -8.24
C ASP A 23 -1.67 2.35 -8.25
N ILE A 24 -1.06 2.17 -7.07
CA ILE A 24 0.39 2.00 -6.93
C ILE A 24 0.68 0.56 -6.54
N VAL A 25 1.56 -0.06 -7.31
CA VAL A 25 2.04 -1.43 -7.11
C VAL A 25 3.49 -1.39 -6.69
N GLY A 26 3.84 -2.09 -5.63
CA GLY A 26 5.22 -2.18 -5.14
C GLY A 26 5.45 -3.47 -4.37
N VAL A 27 6.71 -3.71 -4.02
CA VAL A 27 7.08 -4.81 -3.11
C VAL A 27 6.96 -4.30 -1.68
N SER A 28 6.18 -4.98 -0.86
CA SER A 28 5.99 -4.60 0.55
C SER A 28 7.27 -4.76 1.36
N LYS A 29 7.47 -3.91 2.37
CA LYS A 29 8.65 -3.98 3.23
C LYS A 29 8.73 -5.35 3.94
N GLY A 30 9.81 -6.09 3.69
CA GLY A 30 10.07 -7.38 4.33
C GLY A 30 10.13 -7.27 5.86
N ARG A 31 9.55 -8.26 6.55
CA ARG A 31 9.54 -8.35 8.02
C ARG A 31 10.08 -9.69 8.53
N GLY A 32 10.64 -10.53 7.65
CA GLY A 32 11.22 -11.83 7.97
C GLY A 32 10.18 -12.84 8.44
N PHE A 33 10.60 -13.78 9.30
CA PHE A 33 9.69 -14.74 9.93
C PHE A 33 8.86 -14.06 11.03
N ALA A 34 7.55 -13.98 10.84
CA ALA A 34 6.61 -13.37 11.76
C ALA A 34 5.76 -14.43 12.48
N GLY A 35 5.60 -14.26 13.80
CA GLY A 35 4.66 -15.02 14.60
C GLY A 35 3.19 -14.71 14.26
N VAL A 36 2.27 -15.55 14.74
CA VAL A 36 0.83 -15.48 14.42
C VAL A 36 0.18 -14.15 14.82
N VAL A 37 0.59 -13.55 15.94
CA VAL A 37 0.07 -12.26 16.41
C VAL A 37 0.44 -11.15 15.42
N LYS A 38 1.70 -11.06 15.02
CA LYS A 38 2.19 -10.03 14.09
C LYS A 38 1.69 -10.25 12.65
N ARG A 39 1.66 -11.50 12.18
CA ARG A 39 1.30 -11.84 10.80
C ARG A 39 -0.21 -11.80 10.56
N HIS A 40 -0.99 -12.29 11.53
CA HIS A 40 -2.43 -12.54 11.35
C HIS A 40 -3.33 -11.77 12.32
N HIS A 41 -2.77 -10.95 13.21
CA HIS A 41 -3.50 -10.17 14.22
C HIS A 41 -4.33 -11.05 15.18
N PHE A 42 -3.81 -12.23 15.53
CA PHE A 42 -4.45 -13.11 16.51
C PHE A 42 -4.44 -12.47 17.91
N GLY A 43 -5.52 -12.66 18.67
CA GLY A 43 -5.68 -12.05 20.01
C GLY A 43 -4.75 -12.63 21.09
N GLY A 44 -4.23 -13.85 20.89
CA GLY A 44 -3.36 -14.51 21.85
C GLY A 44 -4.10 -15.05 23.08
N GLY A 45 -3.33 -15.49 24.08
CA GLY A 45 -3.83 -15.92 25.38
C GLY A 45 -3.92 -14.78 26.41
N PRO A 46 -4.57 -15.02 27.56
CA PRO A 46 -4.65 -14.04 28.63
C PRO A 46 -3.27 -13.64 29.15
N LYS A 47 -3.16 -12.40 29.62
CA LYS A 47 -1.89 -11.80 30.01
C LYS A 47 -1.44 -12.10 31.45
N SER A 48 -2.32 -12.68 32.25
CA SER A 48 -2.07 -12.97 33.66
C SER A 48 -2.29 -14.46 33.94
N HIS A 49 -2.08 -14.88 35.19
CA HIS A 49 -2.30 -16.26 35.66
C HIS A 49 -1.51 -17.33 34.89
N GLY A 50 -0.24 -17.05 34.59
CA GLY A 50 0.72 -18.05 34.09
C GLY A 50 0.51 -18.54 32.65
N SER A 51 -0.40 -17.92 31.89
CA SER A 51 -0.68 -18.31 30.50
C SER A 51 0.36 -17.79 29.52
N MET A 52 0.51 -18.51 28.40
CA MET A 52 1.28 -18.05 27.24
C MET A 52 0.47 -17.07 26.40
N PHE A 53 1.10 -15.97 26.00
CA PHE A 53 0.45 -14.84 25.37
C PHE A 53 0.41 -14.98 23.84
N GLN A 54 1.53 -15.35 23.23
CA GLN A 54 1.70 -15.38 21.77
C GLN A 54 1.47 -16.79 21.21
N ILE A 55 0.28 -17.35 21.45
CA ILE A 55 -0.12 -18.70 21.01
C ILE A 55 -1.01 -18.66 19.78
N THR A 56 -0.99 -19.74 18.99
CA THR A 56 -1.85 -19.90 17.81
C THR A 56 -3.26 -20.42 18.13
N GLY A 57 -3.50 -20.88 19.36
CA GLY A 57 -4.74 -21.55 19.73
C GLY A 57 -4.87 -22.95 19.10
N SER A 58 -6.10 -23.45 18.99
CA SER A 58 -6.37 -24.72 18.31
C SER A 58 -6.22 -24.56 16.78
N ILE A 59 -5.56 -25.53 16.14
CA ILE A 59 -5.29 -25.55 14.69
C ILE A 59 -6.18 -26.53 13.91
N GLY A 60 -7.07 -27.26 14.59
CA GLY A 60 -7.88 -28.29 13.95
C GLY A 60 -8.88 -28.96 14.89
N SER A 61 -9.72 -29.82 14.31
CA SER A 61 -10.72 -30.63 15.01
C SER A 61 -10.26 -32.08 15.12
N SER A 62 -10.62 -32.75 16.23
CA SER A 62 -10.17 -34.12 16.53
C SER A 62 -10.84 -35.19 15.63
N ALA A 63 -12.17 -35.32 15.67
CA ALA A 63 -12.88 -36.47 15.07
C ALA A 63 -13.04 -36.39 13.54
N PHE A 64 -13.38 -35.22 12.99
CA PHE A 64 -13.42 -35.00 11.55
C PHE A 64 -12.96 -33.56 11.30
N PRO A 65 -11.95 -33.29 10.45
CA PRO A 65 -11.28 -34.14 9.46
C PRO A 65 -9.96 -34.82 9.92
N SER A 66 -9.64 -34.81 11.22
CA SER A 66 -8.41 -35.36 11.82
C SER A 66 -7.09 -34.90 11.18
N ARG A 67 -7.12 -33.73 10.54
CA ARG A 67 -5.96 -33.08 9.91
C ARG A 67 -6.13 -31.57 9.94
N VAL A 68 -5.02 -30.85 9.74
CA VAL A 68 -5.07 -29.40 9.55
C VAL A 68 -5.53 -29.09 8.12
N PHE A 69 -6.47 -28.15 7.97
CA PHE A 69 -6.92 -27.70 6.65
C PHE A 69 -5.82 -26.90 5.92
N LYS A 70 -5.77 -27.04 4.59
CA LYS A 70 -4.88 -26.22 3.75
C LYS A 70 -5.29 -24.75 3.88
N GLY A 71 -4.30 -23.86 3.97
CA GLY A 71 -4.53 -22.43 4.18
C GLY A 71 -4.75 -22.03 5.65
N MET A 72 -4.60 -22.96 6.61
CA MET A 72 -4.60 -22.62 8.02
C MET A 72 -3.52 -21.55 8.32
N ARG A 73 -3.93 -20.50 9.04
CA ARG A 73 -3.09 -19.34 9.31
C ARG A 73 -2.08 -19.68 10.40
N MET A 74 -0.79 -19.76 10.01
CA MET A 74 0.32 -20.04 10.93
C MET A 74 1.42 -18.97 10.82
N SER A 75 2.42 -19.04 11.70
CA SER A 75 3.65 -18.26 11.60
C SER A 75 4.37 -18.53 10.28
N GLY A 76 5.18 -17.58 9.83
CA GLY A 76 5.88 -17.69 8.56
C GLY A 76 6.42 -16.37 8.04
N HIS A 77 6.96 -16.39 6.82
CA HIS A 77 7.47 -15.19 6.17
C HIS A 77 6.37 -14.12 6.01
N MET A 78 6.72 -12.86 6.24
CA MET A 78 5.82 -11.72 6.14
C MET A 78 6.50 -10.57 5.40
N GLY A 79 5.78 -9.97 4.45
CA GLY A 79 6.29 -8.92 3.58
C GLY A 79 7.07 -9.50 2.40
N ASP A 80 7.78 -8.64 1.66
CA ASP A 80 8.47 -8.98 0.40
C ASP A 80 7.54 -9.53 -0.69
N GLU A 81 6.24 -9.28 -0.55
CA GLU A 81 5.23 -9.66 -1.52
C GLU A 81 4.81 -8.43 -2.34
N ARG A 82 4.42 -8.67 -3.59
CA ARG A 82 3.87 -7.64 -4.48
C ARG A 82 2.47 -7.23 -4.01
N VAL A 83 2.34 -6.00 -3.54
CA VAL A 83 1.09 -5.43 -3.03
C VAL A 83 0.66 -4.26 -3.90
N THR A 84 -0.65 -4.11 -4.08
CA THR A 84 -1.26 -2.96 -4.77
C THR A 84 -2.06 -2.16 -3.78
N VAL A 85 -1.74 -0.88 -3.62
CA VAL A 85 -2.57 0.09 -2.91
C VAL A 85 -3.42 0.80 -3.96
N ARG A 86 -4.74 0.71 -3.81
CA ARG A 86 -5.69 1.18 -4.82
C ARG A 86 -6.28 2.54 -4.47
N ASN A 87 -6.70 3.27 -5.49
CA ASN A 87 -7.48 4.50 -5.39
C ASN A 87 -6.81 5.58 -4.52
N LEU A 88 -5.50 5.74 -4.65
CA LEU A 88 -4.78 6.82 -3.99
C LEU A 88 -5.00 8.13 -4.74
N ARG A 89 -5.26 9.22 -4.01
CA ARG A 89 -5.56 10.52 -4.61
C ARG A 89 -4.28 11.27 -4.98
N ILE A 90 -4.26 11.89 -6.15
CA ILE A 90 -3.16 12.78 -6.56
C ILE A 90 -3.41 14.16 -5.94
N LEU A 91 -2.40 14.68 -5.23
CA LEU A 91 -2.45 16.01 -4.61
C LEU A 91 -1.80 17.08 -5.49
N GLY A 92 -0.78 16.71 -6.26
CA GLY A 92 -0.05 17.61 -7.14
C GLY A 92 0.92 16.86 -8.05
N VAL A 93 1.19 17.46 -9.21
CA VAL A 93 2.14 16.97 -10.20
C VAL A 93 3.16 18.08 -10.46
N ASP A 94 4.43 17.78 -10.26
CA ASP A 94 5.54 18.67 -10.63
C ASP A 94 6.20 18.18 -11.91
N LYS A 95 6.06 18.95 -12.99
CA LYS A 95 6.63 18.61 -14.29
C LYS A 95 8.12 18.90 -14.36
N ASP A 96 8.56 19.94 -13.67
CA ASP A 96 9.95 20.39 -13.70
C ASP A 96 10.86 19.35 -13.03
N GLU A 97 10.42 18.84 -11.88
CA GLU A 97 11.18 17.88 -11.06
C GLU A 97 10.72 16.42 -11.29
N ASN A 98 9.72 16.18 -12.12
CA ASN A 98 9.10 14.86 -12.34
C ASN A 98 8.63 14.19 -11.04
N LEU A 99 7.92 14.95 -10.20
CA LEU A 99 7.40 14.47 -8.92
C LEU A 99 5.89 14.29 -8.97
N LEU A 100 5.41 13.15 -8.47
CA LEU A 100 3.99 12.88 -8.26
C LEU A 100 3.71 12.81 -6.76
N VAL A 101 2.90 13.73 -6.25
CA VAL A 101 2.51 13.69 -4.83
C VAL A 101 1.16 13.03 -4.70
N VAL A 102 1.14 11.99 -3.88
CA VAL A 102 -0.01 11.12 -3.66
C VAL A 102 -0.37 11.13 -2.18
N GLU A 103 -1.67 11.17 -1.90
CA GLU A 103 -2.19 11.07 -0.55
C GLU A 103 -2.23 9.60 -0.10
N GLY A 104 -1.59 9.30 1.03
CA GLY A 104 -1.61 7.99 1.65
C GLY A 104 -0.25 7.30 1.66
N SER A 105 -0.26 5.97 1.76
CA SER A 105 0.95 5.17 1.92
C SER A 105 1.31 4.42 0.64
N VAL A 106 2.57 4.52 0.26
CA VAL A 106 3.16 3.78 -0.87
C VAL A 106 3.69 2.42 -0.37
N PRO A 107 3.41 1.32 -1.08
CA PRO A 107 3.92 0.01 -0.68
C PRO A 107 5.43 -0.08 -0.93
N GLY A 108 6.20 -0.30 0.14
CA GLY A 108 7.63 -0.60 0.08
C GLY A 108 8.48 0.22 1.03
N ALA A 109 9.80 0.09 0.87
CA ALA A 109 10.76 0.95 1.56
C ALA A 109 11.04 2.21 0.71
N ASN A 110 11.54 3.25 1.37
CA ASN A 110 11.94 4.49 0.69
C ASN A 110 13.02 4.18 -0.36
N GLY A 111 12.87 4.73 -1.56
CA GLY A 111 13.76 4.46 -2.69
C GLY A 111 13.49 3.14 -3.43
N GLY A 112 12.48 2.36 -3.01
CA GLY A 112 12.05 1.17 -3.71
C GLY A 112 11.37 1.49 -5.05
N TYR A 113 11.48 0.56 -6.01
CA TYR A 113 10.79 0.68 -7.28
C TYR A 113 9.28 0.44 -7.12
N VAL A 114 8.49 1.30 -7.76
CA VAL A 114 7.03 1.20 -7.77
C VAL A 114 6.51 1.37 -9.19
N VAL A 115 5.40 0.70 -9.48
CA VAL A 115 4.67 0.81 -10.74
C VAL A 115 3.38 1.56 -10.47
N ILE A 116 3.21 2.69 -11.15
CA ILE A 116 2.02 3.54 -11.02
C ILE A 116 1.13 3.31 -12.23
N THR A 117 -0.14 3.05 -11.99
CA THR A 117 -1.14 2.83 -13.03
C THR A 117 -2.36 3.69 -12.76
N ARG A 118 -3.10 4.04 -13.83
CA ARG A 118 -4.40 4.70 -13.69
C ARG A 118 -5.34 3.81 -12.86
N ALA A 119 -6.13 4.42 -11.97
CA ALA A 119 -7.04 3.67 -11.12
C ALA A 119 -8.06 2.90 -11.95
N LYS A 120 -8.14 1.57 -11.77
CA LYS A 120 -9.07 0.72 -12.55
C LYS A 120 -10.53 0.93 -12.17
N LYS A 121 -10.80 1.21 -10.90
CA LYS A 121 -12.15 1.39 -10.34
C LYS A 121 -12.14 2.56 -9.35
N PRO A 122 -12.06 3.81 -9.85
CA PRO A 122 -12.05 4.97 -8.98
C PRO A 122 -13.37 5.05 -8.19
N PRO A 123 -13.32 5.44 -6.91
CA PRO A 123 -14.53 5.62 -6.12
C PRO A 123 -15.36 6.75 -6.72
N ARG A 124 -16.70 6.62 -6.65
CA ARG A 124 -17.61 7.74 -6.93
C ARG A 124 -17.30 8.83 -5.91
N GLU A 125 -17.07 10.04 -6.40
CA GLU A 125 -16.79 11.21 -5.57
C GLU A 125 -17.99 11.44 -4.63
N ARG A 126 -17.86 11.05 -3.37
CA ARG A 126 -18.85 11.41 -2.35
C ARG A 126 -18.62 12.88 -2.01
N ARG A 127 -19.59 13.74 -2.34
CA ARG A 127 -19.72 15.06 -1.71
C ARG A 127 -19.69 14.84 -0.19
N GLY A 128 -18.56 15.16 0.45
CA GLY A 128 -18.35 14.94 1.88
C GLY A 128 -16.99 14.35 2.29
N PHE A 129 -16.26 13.67 1.38
CA PHE A 129 -14.83 13.36 1.62
C PHE A 129 -13.90 14.31 0.85
N ALA A 130 -14.47 15.37 0.28
CA ALA A 130 -13.77 16.40 -0.47
C ALA A 130 -14.05 17.76 0.18
N GLY A 131 -13.00 18.37 0.74
CA GLY A 131 -12.90 19.82 0.80
C GLY A 131 -12.02 20.26 -0.36
N ALA A 132 -12.51 21.19 -1.17
CA ALA A 132 -11.92 21.81 -2.36
C ALA A 132 -10.60 22.60 -2.12
N ALA A 133 -9.77 22.18 -1.16
CA ALA A 133 -8.53 22.87 -0.79
C ALA A 133 -7.51 21.88 -0.20
N THR A 134 -7.19 20.79 -0.90
CA THR A 134 -5.88 20.18 -0.65
C THR A 134 -4.84 21.14 -1.19
N VAL A 135 -4.21 21.88 -0.27
CA VAL A 135 -3.04 22.72 -0.57
C VAL A 135 -2.07 21.84 -1.34
N ASP A 136 -1.77 22.21 -2.59
CA ASP A 136 -0.74 21.54 -3.37
C ASP A 136 0.55 21.55 -2.54
N PRO A 137 0.97 20.39 -2.01
CA PRO A 137 2.11 20.33 -1.11
C PRO A 137 3.39 20.71 -1.84
N LEU A 138 3.46 20.57 -3.16
CA LEU A 138 4.60 21.00 -3.97
C LEU A 138 4.73 22.53 -3.95
N LYS A 139 3.62 23.24 -4.14
CA LYS A 139 3.59 24.71 -4.07
C LYS A 139 3.92 25.21 -2.67
N ALA A 140 3.50 24.51 -1.62
CA ALA A 140 3.87 24.83 -0.24
C ALA A 140 5.37 24.57 0.03
N ALA A 141 5.91 23.44 -0.42
CA ALA A 141 7.32 23.07 -0.26
C ALA A 141 8.25 24.04 -1.00
N LYS A 142 7.98 24.37 -2.27
CA LYS A 142 8.76 25.35 -3.04
C LYS A 142 8.75 26.75 -2.41
N ARG A 143 7.64 27.16 -1.78
CA ARG A 143 7.57 28.42 -1.01
C ARG A 143 8.40 28.41 0.25
N ALA A 144 8.46 27.28 0.96
CA ALA A 144 9.29 27.13 2.17
C ALA A 144 10.79 27.12 1.82
N ALA A 145 11.19 26.39 0.77
CA ALA A 145 12.57 26.30 0.32
C ALA A 145 13.16 27.65 -0.15
N LYS A 146 12.33 28.55 -0.69
CA LYS A 146 12.76 29.90 -1.12
C LYS A 146 12.94 30.90 0.04
N LYS A 147 12.48 30.57 1.24
CA LYS A 147 12.48 31.48 2.41
C LYS A 147 13.62 31.18 3.40
N GLY A 148 14.33 30.06 3.23
CA GLY A 148 15.61 29.76 3.90
C GLY A 148 16.77 30.07 2.97
#